data_AF-A0A1G6M2C3-F1
#
_entry.id   AF-A0A1G6M2C3-F1
#
_cell.length_a   1.000
_cell.length_b   1.000
_cell.length_c   1.000
_cell.angle_alpha   90.00
_cell.angle_beta   90.00
_cell.angle_gamma   90.00
#
_symmetry.space_group_name_H-M   'P 1'
#
loop_
_entity.id
_entity.type
_entity.pdbx_description
1 polymer ?
#
loop_
_entity_poly.entity_id
_entity_poly.type
_entity_poly.pdbx_seq_one_letter_code
_entity_poly.pdbx_strand_id
1 'polypeptide(L)' 'MTELIADCASIPTALRAGPAPRQQPRAVGTWTVNEACHAQVADLDEYV' A
#
# COMPACT_ATOMS: atom_id res chain seq x y z
N MET A 1 7.16 15.39 -16.93
CA MET A 1 6.49 14.39 -16.04
C MET A 1 7.32 13.09 -16.03
N THR A 2 8.61 13.21 -15.70
CA THR A 2 9.60 12.10 -15.75
C THR A 2 10.51 12.13 -14.52
N GLU A 3 10.21 12.99 -13.55
CA GLU A 3 11.09 13.28 -12.41
C GLU A 3 11.07 12.15 -11.36
N LEU A 4 10.01 11.33 -11.31
CA LEU A 4 9.83 10.29 -10.29
C LEU A 4 10.64 9.01 -10.55
N ILE A 5 11.20 8.86 -11.75
CA ILE A 5 11.92 7.65 -12.17
C ILE A 5 13.45 7.86 -12.08
N ALA A 6 13.91 9.11 -11.98
CA ALA A 6 15.33 9.46 -11.92
C ALA A 6 16.04 8.89 -10.69
N ASP A 7 15.39 8.95 -9.52
CA ASP A 7 15.97 8.43 -8.27
C ASP A 7 16.16 6.91 -8.31
N CYS A 8 15.34 6.20 -9.09
CA CYS A 8 15.42 4.76 -9.27
C CYS A 8 16.52 4.32 -10.24
N ALA A 9 17.18 5.24 -10.96
CA ALA A 9 18.21 4.91 -11.95
C ALA A 9 19.47 4.31 -11.33
N SER A 10 19.76 4.65 -10.07
CA SER A 10 20.92 4.17 -9.31
C SER A 10 20.76 2.77 -8.73
N ILE A 11 19.55 2.21 -8.75
CA ILE A 11 19.26 0.89 -8.15
C ILE A 11 20.08 -0.18 -8.90
N PRO A 12 21.03 -0.86 -8.22
CA PRO A 12 21.88 -1.88 -8.82
C PRO A 12 21.07 -2.98 -9.50
N THR A 13 21.48 -3.38 -10.70
CA THR A 13 20.80 -4.42 -11.50
C THR A 13 20.64 -5.74 -10.74
N ALA A 14 21.58 -6.09 -9.86
CA ALA A 14 21.49 -7.28 -9.01
C ALA A 14 20.32 -7.26 -8.02
N LEU A 15 19.82 -6.07 -7.64
CA LEU A 15 18.65 -5.89 -6.77
C LEU A 15 17.35 -5.80 -7.56
N ARG A 16 17.41 -5.70 -8.88
CA ARG A 16 16.24 -5.84 -9.76
C ARG A 16 15.92 -7.33 -9.86
N ALA A 17 15.48 -7.90 -8.75
CA ALA A 17 15.01 -9.27 -8.72
C ALA A 17 14.01 -9.42 -9.87
N GLY A 18 14.27 -10.39 -10.76
CA GLY A 18 13.30 -10.79 -11.78
C GLY A 18 11.96 -11.12 -11.12
N PRO A 19 10.85 -11.14 -11.87
CA PRO A 19 9.53 -11.33 -11.29
C PRO A 19 9.52 -12.58 -10.41
N ALA A 20 9.59 -12.36 -9.09
CA ALA A 20 9.42 -13.42 -8.13
C ALA A 20 8.04 -14.03 -8.40
N PRO A 21 7.85 -15.34 -8.23
CA PRO A 21 6.52 -15.92 -8.30
C PRO A 21 5.63 -15.11 -7.36
N ARG A 22 4.63 -14.44 -7.93
CA ARG A 22 3.69 -13.63 -7.16
C ARG A 22 3.14 -14.54 -6.08
N GLN A 23 3.41 -14.19 -4.83
CA GLN A 23 2.75 -14.81 -3.69
C GLN A 23 1.25 -14.72 -3.99
N GLN A 24 0.55 -15.87 -4.02
CA GLN A 24 -0.87 -15.85 -4.29
C GLN A 24 -1.53 -14.99 -3.21
N PRO A 25 -2.34 -13.99 -3.59
CA PRO A 25 -3.08 -13.22 -2.61
C PRO A 25 -3.89 -14.19 -1.75
N ARG A 26 -3.68 -14.15 -0.43
CA ARG A 26 -4.58 -14.84 0.49
C ARG A 26 -5.98 -14.33 0.19
N ALA A 27 -6.93 -15.25 0.00
CA ALA A 27 -8.35 -14.87 -0.04
C ALA A 27 -8.70 -14.24 1.32
N VAL A 28 -8.73 -12.92 1.36
CA VAL A 28 -9.29 -12.15 2.47
C VAL A 28 -10.77 -11.98 2.18
N GLY A 29 -11.61 -12.25 3.18
CA GLY A 29 -13.03 -11.95 3.07
C GLY A 29 -13.26 -10.45 2.86
N THR A 30 -14.45 -10.07 2.39
CA THR A 30 -14.84 -8.67 2.24
C THR A 30 -14.64 -7.94 3.57
N TRP A 31 -13.72 -6.99 3.57
CA TRP A 31 -13.46 -6.17 4.75
C TRP A 31 -14.66 -5.26 4.99
N THR A 32 -15.24 -5.35 6.18
CA THR A 32 -16.33 -4.50 6.64
C THR A 32 -15.87 -3.73 7.86
N VAL A 33 -16.00 -2.41 7.80
CA VAL A 33 -15.77 -1.54 8.95
C VAL A 33 -16.94 -1.74 9.90
N ASN A 34 -16.65 -2.11 11.15
CA ASN A 34 -17.66 -2.26 12.17
C ASN A 34 -17.79 -0.99 13.01
N GLU A 35 -18.83 -0.95 13.86
CA GLU A 35 -19.10 0.21 14.71
C GLU A 35 -17.94 0.54 15.65
N ALA A 36 -17.23 -0.47 16.15
CA ALA A 36 -16.06 -0.25 17.00
C ALA A 36 -14.92 0.49 16.28
N CYS A 37 -14.79 0.31 14.97
CA CYS A 37 -13.83 1.03 14.15
C CYS A 37 -14.32 2.44 13.81
N HIS A 38 -15.62 2.62 13.60
CA HIS A 38 -16.24 3.92 13.37
C HIS A 38 -16.16 4.83 14.62
N ALA A 39 -16.44 4.30 15.80
CA ALA A 39 -16.38 5.04 17.07
C ALA A 39 -14.99 5.62 17.40
N GLN A 40 -13.90 5.06 16.84
CA GLN A 40 -12.54 5.57 17.07
C GLN A 40 -12.27 6.91 16.37
N VAL A 41 -13.05 7.24 15.35
CA VAL A 41 -12.83 8.41 14.51
C VAL A 41 -14.02 9.36 14.48
N ALA A 42 -15.10 9.03 15.19
CA ALA A 42 -16.36 9.78 15.18
C ALA A 42 -16.21 11.24 15.64
N ASP A 43 -15.27 11.51 16.56
CA ASP A 43 -15.02 12.85 17.11
C ASP A 43 -13.71 13.48 16.59
N LEU A 44 -13.08 12.90 15.55
CA LEU A 44 -11.91 13.49 14.91
C LEU A 44 -12.34 14.51 13.84
N ASP A 45 -12.60 15.75 14.27
CA ASP A 45 -12.96 16.88 13.40
C ASP A 45 -11.74 17.53 12.68
N GLU A 46 -10.56 16.90 12.72
CA GLU A 46 -9.31 17.46 12.17
C GLU A 46 -9.33 17.55 10.63
N TYR A 47 -10.22 16.81 9.97
CA TYR A 47 -10.32 16.74 8.51
C TYR A 47 -11.72 17.12 8.03
N VAL A 48 -12.06 18.41 8.15
CA VAL A 48 -13.21 19.06 7.48
C VAL A 48 -12.72 20.01 6.41
#